data_AF-A0A938QJY6-F1
#
_entry.id   AF-A0A938QJY6-F1
#
_cell.length_a   1.000
_cell.length_b   1.000
_cell.length_c   1.000
_cell.angle_alpha   90.00
_cell.angle_beta   90.00
_cell.angle_gamma   90.00
#
_symmetry.space_group_name_H-M   'P 1'
#
loop_
_entity.id
_entity.type
_entity.pdbx_description
1 polymer ?
#
loop_
_entity_poly.entity_id
_entity_poly.type
_entity_poly.pdbx_seq_one_letter_code
_entity_poly.pdbx_strand_id
1 'polypeptide(L)' 'MDEKPEIRPMPRIGDPAPAFEAETTWGHLALEDFKDRWLILFSHPADFTPVCTTEFLAFAEIGNDPLMVDK' A
#
# COMPACT_ATOMS: atom_id res chain seq x y z
N MET A 1 -0.34 0.43 35.19
CA MET A 1 -1.05 0.77 33.94
C MET A 1 -0.68 -0.34 32.98
N ASP A 2 -1.50 -1.38 32.92
CA ASP A 2 -1.26 -2.55 32.06
C ASP A 2 -1.65 -2.20 30.63
N GLU A 3 -0.67 -1.79 29.83
CA GLU A 3 -0.83 -1.69 28.38
C GLU A 3 -0.86 -3.11 27.82
N LYS A 4 -2.07 -3.63 27.56
CA LYS A 4 -2.23 -4.91 26.85
C LYS A 4 -1.67 -4.72 25.44
N PRO A 5 -0.72 -5.56 24.98
CA PRO A 5 -0.23 -5.46 23.62
C PRO A 5 -1.38 -5.72 22.66
N GLU A 6 -1.68 -4.73 21.83
CA GLU A 6 -2.67 -4.85 20.77
C GLU A 6 -2.10 -5.78 19.69
N ILE A 7 -2.49 -7.05 19.72
CA ILE A 7 -2.03 -8.03 18.74
C ILE A 7 -2.74 -7.73 17.42
N ARG A 8 -2.03 -7.13 16.47
CA ARG A 8 -2.49 -6.96 15.08
C ARG A 8 -2.11 -8.20 14.29
N PRO A 9 -3.06 -9.11 13.99
CA PRO A 9 -2.75 -10.32 13.25
C PRO A 9 -2.32 -9.97 11.81
N MET A 10 -1.51 -10.84 11.22
CA MET A 10 -1.18 -10.73 9.80
C MET A 10 -2.46 -10.77 8.96
N PRO A 11 -2.60 -9.88 7.96
CA PRO A 11 -3.70 -9.94 7.01
C PRO A 11 -3.78 -11.30 6.33
N ARG A 12 -5.00 -11.78 6.09
CA ARG A 12 -5.26 -13.06 5.43
C ARG A 12 -5.92 -12.80 4.07
N ILE A 13 -5.64 -13.68 3.12
CA ILE A 13 -6.26 -13.64 1.80
C ILE A 13 -7.77 -13.88 1.98
N GLY A 14 -8.58 -12.99 1.40
CA GLY A 14 -10.04 -13.06 1.42
C GLY A 14 -10.71 -12.27 2.55
N ASP A 15 -9.95 -11.87 3.58
CA ASP A 15 -10.44 -10.96 4.61
C ASP A 15 -10.37 -9.49 4.11
N PRO A 16 -11.24 -8.59 4.59
CA PRO A 16 -11.09 -7.16 4.34
C PRO A 16 -9.71 -6.66 4.77
N ALA A 17 -9.10 -5.80 3.95
CA ALA A 17 -7.84 -5.16 4.29
C ALA A 17 -8.00 -4.32 5.57
N PRO A 18 -7.00 -4.28 6.47
CA PRO A 18 -7.04 -3.43 7.66
C PRO A 18 -7.18 -1.96 7.28
N ALA A 19 -8.09 -1.24 7.95
CA ALA A 19 -8.22 0.20 7.79
C ALA A 19 -6.89 0.88 8.15
N PHE A 20 -6.48 1.83 7.32
CA PHE A 20 -5.33 2.68 7.57
C PHE A 20 -5.64 4.13 7.19
N GLU A 21 -4.94 5.03 7.86
CA GLU A 21 -4.82 6.44 7.56
C GLU A 21 -3.34 6.79 7.62
N ALA A 22 -2.83 7.50 6.62
CA ALA A 22 -1.42 7.83 6.53
C ALA A 22 -1.19 9.22 5.91
N GLU A 23 -0.20 9.92 6.44
CA GLU A 23 0.36 11.11 5.79
C GLU A 23 1.26 10.66 4.65
N THR A 24 0.98 11.15 3.44
CA THR A 24 1.73 10.81 2.23
C THR A 24 2.30 12.07 1.57
N THR A 25 3.14 11.88 0.56
CA THR A 25 3.66 12.98 -0.27
C THR A 25 2.58 13.74 -1.05
N TRP A 26 1.38 13.17 -1.17
CA TRP A 26 0.21 13.77 -1.82
C TRP A 26 -0.82 14.29 -0.82
N GLY A 27 -0.48 14.31 0.48
CA GLY A 27 -1.37 14.67 1.58
C GLY A 27 -1.88 13.45 2.35
N HIS A 28 -2.89 13.68 3.19
CA HIS A 28 -3.53 12.64 3.99
C HIS A 28 -4.34 11.69 3.11
N LEU A 29 -4.16 10.38 3.30
CA LEU A 29 -4.90 9.34 2.58
C LEU A 29 -5.38 8.25 3.54
N ALA A 30 -6.60 7.78 3.31
CA ALA A 30 -7.21 6.63 3.98
C ALA A 30 -7.48 5.50 2.99
N LEU A 31 -7.58 4.26 3.47
CA LEU A 31 -7.98 3.12 2.63
C LEU A 31 -9.33 3.35 1.92
N GLU A 32 -10.25 4.06 2.57
CA GLU A 32 -11.58 4.37 2.03
C GLU A 32 -11.53 5.25 0.76
N ASP A 33 -10.49 6.06 0.58
CA ASP A 33 -10.30 6.91 -0.61
C ASP A 33 -10.06 6.07 -1.89
N PHE A 34 -9.73 4.79 -1.73
CA PHE A 34 -9.48 3.84 -2.82
C PHE A 34 -10.65 2.88 -3.07
N LYS A 35 -11.84 3.19 -2.53
CA LYS A 35 -13.04 2.38 -2.75
C LYS A 35 -13.30 2.14 -4.24
N ASP A 36 -13.75 0.92 -4.56
CA ASP A 36 -14.07 0.45 -5.90
C ASP A 36 -12.88 0.44 -6.90
N ARG A 37 -11.65 0.53 -6.39
CA ARG A 37 -10.40 0.38 -7.17
C ARG A 37 -9.50 -0.68 -6.56
N TRP A 38 -8.70 -1.34 -7.40
CA TRP A 38 -7.63 -2.19 -6.92
C TRP A 38 -6.49 -1.34 -6.36
N LEU A 39 -6.04 -1.68 -5.15
CA LEU A 39 -4.93 -1.03 -4.47
C LEU A 39 -3.84 -2.05 -4.18
N ILE A 40 -2.60 -1.74 -4.57
CA ILE A 40 -1.40 -2.50 -4.21
C ILE A 40 -0.61 -1.65 -3.22
N LEU A 41 -0.53 -2.08 -1.97
CA LEU A 41 0.32 -1.48 -0.95
C LEU A 41 1.61 -2.29 -0.82
N PHE A 42 2.74 -1.64 -1.02
CA PHE A 42 4.07 -2.24 -0.84
C PHE A 42 4.90 -1.33 0.05
N SER A 43 5.84 -1.93 0.79
CA SER A 43 6.81 -1.21 1.60
C SER A 43 8.22 -1.53 1.14
N HIS A 44 9.10 -0.55 1.26
CA HIS A 44 10.55 -0.70 1.11
C HIS A 44 11.24 -0.34 2.43
N PRO A 45 12.46 -0.85 2.69
CA PRO A 45 13.10 -0.71 4.00
C PRO A 45 13.51 0.73 4.32
N ALA A 46 13.97 1.47 3.31
CA ALA A 46 14.40 2.86 3.40
C ALA A 46 14.53 3.49 2.01
N ASP A 47 14.23 4.78 1.92
CA ASP A 47 14.47 5.59 0.72
C ASP A 47 15.95 5.56 0.30
N PHE A 48 16.21 5.56 -1.01
CA PHE A 48 17.57 5.57 -1.62
C PHE A 48 18.46 4.34 -1.33
N THR A 49 17.84 3.16 -1.18
CA THR A 49 18.58 1.89 -1.19
C THR A 49 18.62 1.33 -2.62
N PRO A 50 19.79 0.87 -3.13
CA PRO A 50 20.03 0.64 -4.57
C PRO A 50 19.19 -0.49 -5.21
N VAL A 51 18.47 -1.28 -4.43
CA VAL A 51 17.56 -2.33 -4.92
C VAL A 51 16.16 -1.76 -5.14
N CYS A 52 15.66 -0.94 -4.22
CA CYS A 52 14.27 -0.46 -4.21
C CYS A 52 13.94 0.58 -5.30
N THR A 53 14.94 1.22 -5.92
CA THR A 53 14.72 2.15 -7.04
C THR A 53 14.29 1.43 -8.33
N THR A 54 14.73 0.18 -8.52
CA THR A 54 14.37 -0.61 -9.72
C THR A 54 12.97 -1.21 -9.63
N GLU A 55 12.57 -1.65 -8.43
CA GLU A 55 11.22 -2.15 -8.15
C GLU A 55 10.18 -1.05 -8.37
N PHE A 56 10.46 0.18 -7.91
CA PHE A 56 9.56 1.31 -8.07
C PHE A 56 9.32 1.70 -9.53
N LEU A 57 10.35 1.66 -10.38
CA LEU A 57 10.23 1.96 -11.81
C LEU A 57 9.40 0.92 -12.56
N ALA A 58 9.59 -0.36 -12.25
CA ALA A 58 8.81 -1.45 -12.87
C ALA A 58 7.32 -1.36 -12.51
N PHE A 59 6.97 -1.03 -11.26
CA PHE A 59 5.58 -0.83 -10.85
C PHE A 59 4.95 0.40 -11.51
N ALA A 60 5.70 1.49 -11.67
CA ALA A 60 5.21 2.68 -12.37
C ALA A 60 4.92 2.42 -13.86
N GLU A 61 5.74 1.59 -14.52
CA GLU A 61 5.55 1.24 -15.93
C GLU A 61 4.32 0.34 -16.15
N ILE A 62 4.06 -0.61 -15.24
CA ILE A 62 2.84 -1.46 -15.27
C ILE A 62 1.58 -0.66 -14.95
N GLY A 63 1.64 0.30 -14.01
CA GLY A 63 0.50 1.14 -13.66
C GLY A 63 0.04 2.08 -14.80
N ASN A 64 0.90 2.34 -15.78
CA ASN A 64 0.59 3.12 -16.97
C ASN A 64 0.22 2.22 -18.19
N ASP A 65 0.15 0.90 -17.99
CA ASP A 65 -0.35 -0.03 -19.02
C ASP A 65 -1.89 0.10 -19.12
N PRO A 66 -2.43 0.48 -20.28
CA PRO A 66 -3.87 0.63 -20.48
C PRO A 66 -4.68 -0.66 -20.23
N LEU A 67 -4.05 -1.84 -20.23
CA LEU A 67 -4.70 -3.11 -19.89
C LEU A 67 -4.97 -3.27 -18.38
N MET A 68 -4.35 -2.47 -17.52
CA MET A 68 -4.58 -2.45 -16.06
C MET A 68 -5.58 -1.38 -15.61
N VAL A 69 -5.82 -0.35 -16.43
CA VAL A 69 -6.71 0.79 -16.09
C VAL A 69 -8.15 0.56 -16.55
N ASP A 70 -8.37 -0.25 -17.59
CA ASP A 70 -9.67 -0.46 -18.25
C ASP A 70 -10.29 -1.87 -18.01
N LYS A 71 -10.19 -2.43 -16.80
CA LYS A 71 -10.99 -3.61 -16.41
C LYS A 71 -11.71 -3.48 -15.08
#